data_AF-A0A5D2HWG7-F1
#
_entry.id   AF-A0A5D2HWG7-F1
#
_cell.length_a   1.000
_cell.length_b   1.000
_cell.length_c   1.000
_cell.angle_alpha   90.00
_cell.angle_beta   90.00
_cell.angle_gamma   90.00
#
_symmetry.space_group_name_H-M   'P 1'
#
loop_
_entity.id
_entity.type
_entity.pdbx_description
1 polymer ?
#
loop_
_entity_poly.entity_id
_entity_poly.type
_entity_poly.pdbx_seq_one_letter_code
_entity_poly.pdbx_strand_id
1 'polypeptide(L)' 'MLFTNGEGCWNGPDRSLKVKLRCGLKTELTGVDEPSRCEYAALMYTPLLCLDEKLEEFKQKLESMNQEKPRSHDEL' A
#
# COMPACT_ATOMS: atom_id res chain seq x y z
N MET A 1 -4.77 -3.38 -4.27
CA MET A 1 -5.76 -4.45 -4.49
C MET A 1 -6.46 -4.21 -5.81
N LEU A 2 -6.76 -5.27 -6.57
CA LEU A 2 -7.46 -5.19 -7.85
C LEU A 2 -8.66 -6.14 -7.85
N PHE A 3 -9.83 -5.62 -8.16
CA PHE A 3 -11.08 -6.36 -8.34
C PHE A 3 -11.49 -6.26 -9.80
N THR A 4 -11.75 -7.40 -10.44
CA THR A 4 -12.10 -7.50 -11.87
C THR A 4 -13.34 -8.35 -12.07
N ASN A 5 -13.84 -8.44 -13.30
CA ASN A 5 -14.98 -9.26 -13.69
C ASN A 5 -16.26 -8.92 -12.89
N GLY A 6 -16.48 -7.62 -12.67
CA GLY A 6 -17.72 -7.12 -12.09
C GLY A 6 -18.88 -7.20 -13.08
N GLU A 7 -20.01 -6.58 -12.71
CA GLU A 7 -21.18 -6.51 -13.58
C GLU A 7 -20.84 -5.84 -14.93
N GLY A 8 -21.37 -6.39 -16.02
CA GLY A 8 -21.22 -5.86 -17.36
C GLY A 8 -21.66 -4.40 -17.46
N CYS A 9 -20.82 -3.58 -18.10
CA CYS A 9 -21.06 -2.17 -18.33
C CYS A 9 -21.62 -1.92 -19.73
N TRP A 10 -22.63 -1.06 -19.85
CA TRP A 10 -23.15 -0.69 -21.16
C TRP A 10 -22.07 0.04 -21.99
N ASN A 11 -21.75 -0.48 -23.18
CA ASN A 11 -20.69 0.04 -24.05
C ASN A 11 -19.36 0.26 -23.31
N GLY A 12 -19.01 -0.63 -22.39
CA GLY A 12 -17.78 -0.59 -21.63
C GLY A 12 -17.29 -1.99 -21.29
N PRO A 13 -16.10 -2.11 -20.70
CA PRO A 13 -15.60 -3.37 -20.15
C PRO A 13 -16.41 -3.79 -18.93
N ASP A 14 -16.25 -5.02 -18.48
CA ASP A 14 -16.76 -5.45 -17.18
C ASP A 14 -16.21 -4.53 -16.09
N ARG A 15 -17.08 -4.12 -15.15
CA ARG A 15 -16.69 -3.17 -14.11
C ARG A 15 -15.47 -3.68 -13.34
N SER A 16 -14.50 -2.80 -13.12
CA SER A 16 -13.30 -3.12 -12.35
C SER A 16 -13.01 -2.03 -11.33
N LEU A 17 -12.38 -2.40 -10.21
CA LEU A 17 -12.04 -1.48 -9.13
C LEU A 17 -10.61 -1.71 -8.66
N LYS A 18 -9.79 -0.67 -8.70
CA LYS A 18 -8.45 -0.66 -8.12
C LYS A 18 -8.47 0.08 -6.79
N VAL A 19 -8.28 -0.65 -5.70
CA VAL A 19 -8.21 -0.07 -4.35
C VAL A 19 -6.76 0.17 -3.97
N LYS A 20 -6.43 1.43 -3.69
CA LYS A 20 -5.19 1.87 -3.03
C LYS A 20 -5.44 1.97 -1.53
N LEU A 21 -4.70 1.20 -0.77
CA LEU A 21 -4.77 1.21 0.68
C LEU A 21 -3.71 2.17 1.24
N ARG A 22 -4.04 2.92 2.31
CA ARG A 22 -3.13 3.81 3.03
C ARG A 22 -3.26 3.59 4.54
N CYS A 23 -2.19 3.86 5.29
CA CYS A 23 -2.26 3.88 6.75
C CYS A 23 -3.24 4.97 7.22
N GLY A 24 -4.18 4.60 8.08
CA GLY A 24 -5.08 5.52 8.78
C GLY A 24 -5.65 4.89 10.05
N LEU A 25 -6.17 5.72 10.96
CA LEU A 25 -6.65 5.26 12.27
C LEU A 25 -7.95 4.45 12.20
N LYS A 26 -8.75 4.68 11.16
CA LYS A 26 -10.04 4.01 10.93
C LYS A 26 -10.04 3.37 9.55
N THR A 27 -10.77 2.28 9.43
CA THR A 27 -11.03 1.67 8.11
C THR A 27 -12.12 2.47 7.42
N GLU A 28 -11.75 3.27 6.43
CA GLU A 28 -12.68 4.15 5.73
C GLU A 28 -12.32 4.33 4.26
N LEU A 29 -13.35 4.42 3.41
CA LEU A 29 -13.23 4.71 1.99
C LEU A 29 -13.33 6.23 1.80
N THR A 30 -12.24 6.86 1.38
CA THR A 30 -12.12 8.34 1.34
C THR A 30 -12.37 8.95 -0.02
N GLY A 31 -12.25 8.17 -1.09
CA GLY A 31 -12.48 8.66 -2.44
C GLY A 31 -12.64 7.51 -3.42
N VAL A 32 -13.46 7.74 -4.43
CA VAL A 32 -13.66 6.87 -5.58
C VAL A 32 -13.74 7.74 -6.83
N ASP A 33 -12.88 7.47 -7.79
CA ASP A 33 -12.82 8.13 -9.09
C ASP A 33 -13.08 7.12 -10.20
N GLU A 34 -13.67 7.57 -11.31
CA GLU A 34 -13.84 6.79 -12.54
C GLU A 34 -12.88 7.34 -13.62
N PRO A 35 -11.59 6.94 -13.60
CA PRO A 35 -10.61 7.42 -14.58
C PRO A 35 -10.93 7.00 -16.03
N SER A 36 -11.63 5.89 -16.21
CA SER A 36 -12.11 5.40 -17.51
C SER A 36 -13.48 4.75 -17.30
N ARG A 37 -14.29 4.66 -18.37
CA ARG A 37 -15.65 4.12 -18.29
C ARG A 37 -15.65 2.77 -17.59
N CYS A 38 -16.38 2.66 -16.48
CA CYS A 38 -16.53 1.45 -15.68
C CYS A 38 -15.23 0.88 -15.08
N GLU A 39 -14.15 1.65 -15.09
CA GLU A 39 -12.94 1.39 -14.34
C GLU A 39 -12.85 2.39 -13.20
N TYR A 40 -12.84 1.89 -11.97
CA TYR A 40 -12.85 2.71 -10.77
C TYR A 40 -11.50 2.65 -10.05
N ALA A 41 -11.10 3.75 -9.44
CA ALA A 41 -9.96 3.85 -8.56
C ALA A 41 -10.41 4.37 -7.19
N ALA A 42 -10.12 3.63 -6.13
CA ALA A 42 -10.51 3.98 -4.77
C ALA A 42 -9.30 4.22 -3.87
N LEU A 43 -9.45 5.14 -2.92
CA LEU A 43 -8.52 5.36 -1.81
C LEU A 43 -9.20 4.94 -0.50
N MET A 44 -8.62 3.96 0.17
CA MET A 44 -9.11 3.44 1.46
C MET A 44 -8.01 3.54 2.51
N TYR A 45 -8.35 4.09 3.66
CA TYR A 45 -7.50 4.14 4.83
C TYR A 45 -7.80 2.94 5.72
N THR A 46 -6.76 2.38 6.34
CA THR A 46 -6.89 1.24 7.26
C THR A 46 -5.73 1.18 8.25
N PRO A 47 -5.98 0.80 9.52
CA PRO A 47 -4.92 0.65 10.51
C PRO A 47 -3.99 -0.52 10.20
N LEU A 48 -4.40 -1.46 9.34
CA LEU A 48 -3.60 -2.63 8.97
C LEU A 48 -2.27 -2.26 8.32
N LEU A 49 -2.25 -1.19 7.50
CA LEU A 49 -1.03 -0.75 6.80
C LEU A 49 -0.07 0.06 7.67
N CYS A 50 -0.52 0.57 8.81
CA CYS A 50 0.34 1.38 9.68
C CYS A 50 1.45 0.56 10.34
N LEU A 51 1.24 -0.75 10.53
CA LEU A 51 2.25 -1.67 11.01
C LEU A 51 3.30 -1.94 9.93
N ASP A 52 2.85 -2.21 8.69
CA ASP A 52 3.75 -2.49 7.56
C ASP A 52 4.63 -1.28 7.21
N GLU A 53 4.07 -0.07 7.18
CA GLU A 53 4.85 1.15 6.94
C GLU A 53 5.94 1.36 8.01
N LYS A 54 5.61 1.16 9.29
CA LYS A 54 6.60 1.20 10.38
C LYS A 54 7.64 0.09 10.27
N LEU A 55 7.24 -1.09 9.83
CA LEU A 55 8.12 -2.25 9.72
C LEU A 55 9.17 -2.01 8.63
N GLU A 56 8.78 -1.44 7.49
CA GLU A 56 9.73 -1.02 6.45
C GLU A 56 10.65 0.10 6.92
N GLU A 57 10.13 1.10 7.66
CA GLU A 57 10.95 2.15 8.27
C GLU A 57 12.00 1.57 9.24
N PHE A 58 11.60 0.65 10.11
CA PHE A 58 12.52 0.01 11.04
C PHE A 58 13.55 -0.88 10.35
N LYS A 59 13.18 -1.61 9.28
CA LYS A 59 14.13 -2.39 8.47
C LYS A 59 15.20 -1.50 7.88
N GLN A 60 14.82 -0.37 7.26
CA GLN A 60 15.78 0.58 6.69
C GLN A 60 16.74 1.12 7.76
N LYS A 61 16.22 1.42 8.96
CA LYS A 61 17.05 1.88 10.09
C LYS A 61 18.00 0.79 10.61
N LEU A 62 17.56 -0.46 10.65
CA LEU A 62 18.42 -1.59 11.02
C LEU A 62 19.53 -1.81 10.00
N GLU A 63 19.22 -1.70 8.71
CA GLU A 63 20.21 -1.79 7.62
C GLU A 63 21.26 -0.69 7.71
N SER A 64 20.84 0.56 7.97
CA SER A 64 21.79 1.68 8.13
C SER A 64 22.70 1.48 9.36
N MET A 65 22.15 1.03 10.49
CA MET A 65 22.93 0.76 11.70
C MET A 65 23.93 -0.40 11.53
N ASN A 66 23.56 -1.43 10.75
CA ASN A 66 24.47 -2.54 10.46
C ASN A 66 25.60 -2.13 9.51
N GLN A 67 25.36 -1.20 8.58
CA GLN A 67 26.39 -0.65 7.71
C GLN A 67 27.38 0.24 8.47
N GLU A 68 26.94 0.92 9.52
CA GLU A 68 27.76 1.77 10.38
C GLU A 68 28.52 1.00 11.47
N LYS A 69 28.31 -0.32 11.60
CA LYS A 69 29.02 -1.13 12.59
C LYS A 69 30.52 -1.14 12.24
N PRO A 70 31.40 -0.54 13.06
CA PRO A 70 32.83 -0.68 12.83
C PRO A 70 33.16 -2.18 12.87
N ARG A 71 33.91 -2.66 11.87
CA ARG A 71 34.53 -3.99 11.92
C ARG A 71 35.21 -4.10 13.28
N SER A 72 34.90 -5.17 13.99
CA SER A 72 35.53 -5.58 15.24
C SER A 72 36.95 -5.05 15.35
N HIS A 73 37.26 -4.37 16.46
CA HIS A 73 38.62 -4.32 16.96
C HIS A 73 39.15 -5.76 16.94
N ASP A 74 40.17 -6.01 16.12
CA ASP A 74 41.08 -7.12 16.34
C ASP A 74 41.82 -6.79 17.64
N GLU A 75 41.34 -7.30 18.77
CA GLU A 75 42.16 -7.32 20.00
C GLU A 75 42.84 -8.68 20.08
N LEU A 76 44.17 -8.62 20.13
CA LEU A 76 45.16 -9.72 20.18
C LEU A 76 44.86 -10.80 21.22
#